data_AF-A0A2N2JIB0-F1
#
_entry.id   AF-A0A2N2JIB0-F1
#
_cell.length_a   1.000
_cell.length_b   1.000
_cell.length_c   1.000
_cell.angle_alpha   90.00
_cell.angle_beta   90.00
_cell.angle_gamma   90.00
#
_symmetry.space_group_name_H-M   'P 1'
#
loop_
_entity.id
_entity.type
_entity.pdbx_description
1 polymer ?
#
loop_
_entity_poly.entity_id
_entity_poly.type
_entity_poly.pdbx_seq_one_letter_code
_entity_poly.pdbx_strand_id
1 'polypeptide(L)'
;MKIALVSSIGGHLAELLELAEAFAGHELVWILNDHSPVLPPDARAFVISHAERDWRVAWNLVELSALLSRERPDVLVSMGAGPAVPAAVIARLAGIPVLYVEPSSAVMALTLTGRLMRRLATRYYVQWRSLRDTQAPWARFVGGLL
;
A
#
# COMPACT_ATOMS: atom_id res chain seq x y z
N MET A 1 -6.71 7.05 -15.05
CA MET A 1 -7.01 6.01 -14.04
C MET A 1 -7.02 6.66 -12.68
N LYS A 2 -7.81 6.11 -11.76
CA LYS A 2 -7.82 6.48 -10.34
C LYS A 2 -7.02 5.46 -9.54
N ILE A 3 -6.08 5.93 -8.73
CA ILE A 3 -5.12 5.11 -8.00
C ILE A 3 -5.29 5.38 -6.50
N ALA A 4 -5.61 4.35 -5.74
CA ALA A 4 -5.64 4.43 -4.28
C ALA A 4 -4.24 4.13 -3.72
N LEU A 5 -3.63 5.12 -3.08
CA LEU A 5 -2.32 5.05 -2.43
C LEU A 5 -2.53 4.84 -0.93
N VAL A 6 -2.21 3.65 -0.43
CA VAL A 6 -2.47 3.26 0.97
C VAL A 6 -1.16 3.11 1.74
N SER A 7 -1.02 3.86 2.84
CA SER A 7 0.19 3.80 3.68
C SER A 7 -0.08 4.18 5.13
N SER A 8 0.86 3.85 6.02
CA SER A 8 0.94 4.57 7.28
C SER A 8 1.76 5.84 7.11
N ILE A 9 1.55 6.83 7.99
CA ILE A 9 2.49 7.95 8.13
C ILE A 9 3.90 7.45 8.49
N GLY A 10 4.91 8.29 8.22
CA GLY A 10 6.34 7.99 8.47
C GLY A 10 7.07 7.47 7.22
N GLY A 11 8.03 6.56 7.41
CA GLY A 11 8.91 6.09 6.33
C GLY A 11 8.17 5.47 5.15
N HIS A 12 7.13 4.67 5.40
CA HIS A 12 6.31 4.09 4.31
C HIS A 12 5.57 5.14 3.48
N LEU A 13 5.20 6.29 4.07
CA LEU A 13 4.60 7.39 3.32
C LEU A 13 5.66 8.09 2.47
N ALA A 14 6.87 8.31 3.00
CA ALA A 14 7.98 8.89 2.23
C ALA A 14 8.27 8.06 0.97
N GLU A 15 8.43 6.73 1.11
CA GLU A 15 8.66 5.85 -0.04
C GLU A 15 7.49 5.88 -1.05
N LEU A 16 6.25 5.96 -0.55
CA LEU A 16 5.07 6.00 -1.42
C LEU A 16 4.91 7.34 -2.14
N LEU A 17 5.37 8.45 -1.55
CA LEU A 17 5.39 9.76 -2.19
C LEU A 17 6.37 9.78 -3.36
N GLU A 18 7.56 9.22 -3.18
CA GLU A 18 8.53 9.07 -4.27
C GLU A 18 7.98 8.17 -5.38
N LEU A 19 7.36 7.05 -5.02
CA LEU A 19 6.70 6.18 -6.01
C LEU A 19 5.53 6.89 -6.72
N ALA A 20 4.84 7.83 -6.05
CA ALA A 20 3.70 8.54 -6.61
C ALA A 20 4.06 9.43 -7.80
N GLU A 21 5.33 9.84 -7.94
CA GLU A 21 5.82 10.55 -9.13
C GLU A 21 5.64 9.72 -10.41
N ALA A 22 5.80 8.39 -10.31
CA ALA A 22 5.57 7.48 -11.43
C ALA A 22 4.09 7.38 -11.85
N PHE A 23 3.18 7.92 -11.03
CA PHE A 23 1.74 7.97 -11.29
C PHE A 23 1.27 9.38 -11.71
N ALA A 24 2.19 10.27 -12.09
CA ALA A 24 1.85 11.60 -12.60
C ALA A 24 0.83 11.53 -13.75
N GLY A 25 -0.18 12.39 -13.71
CA GLY A 25 -1.28 12.41 -14.69
C GLY A 25 -2.43 11.43 -14.38
N HIS A 26 -2.40 10.72 -13.26
CA HIS A 26 -3.52 9.94 -12.73
C HIS A 26 -4.21 10.63 -11.55
N GLU A 27 -5.46 10.27 -11.29
CA GLU A 27 -6.17 10.75 -10.09
C GLU A 27 -5.69 9.94 -8.89
N LEU A 28 -4.98 10.60 -7.96
CA LEU A 28 -4.44 9.96 -6.77
C LEU A 28 -5.39 10.16 -5.59
N VAL A 29 -5.71 9.06 -4.91
CA VAL A 29 -6.48 9.06 -3.67
C VAL A 29 -5.61 8.49 -2.55
N TRP A 30 -5.29 9.31 -1.56
CA TRP A 30 -4.46 8.91 -0.43
C TRP A 30 -5.33 8.36 0.69
N ILE A 31 -4.97 7.19 1.22
CA ILE A 31 -5.65 6.57 2.36
C ILE A 31 -4.59 6.29 3.42
N LEU A 32 -4.59 7.08 4.48
CA LEU A 32 -3.57 7.08 5.52
C LEU A 32 -4.14 6.68 6.87
N ASN A 33 -3.30 6.17 7.77
CA ASN A 33 -3.70 5.86 9.15
C ASN A 33 -3.67 7.06 10.11
N ASP A 34 -3.22 8.22 9.64
CA ASP A 34 -3.23 9.50 10.36
C ASP A 34 -3.06 10.67 9.36
N HIS A 35 -3.29 11.90 9.82
CA HIS A 35 -3.03 13.10 9.03
C HIS A 35 -1.53 13.30 8.78
N SER A 36 -1.17 13.75 7.58
CA SER A 36 0.21 14.06 7.24
C SER A 36 0.35 15.41 6.54
N PRO A 37 1.15 16.34 7.07
CA PRO A 37 1.34 17.66 6.47
C PRO A 37 2.22 17.64 5.22
N VAL A 38 2.82 16.49 4.89
CA VAL A 38 3.67 16.31 3.70
C VAL A 38 2.84 16.22 2.41
N LEU A 39 1.55 15.93 2.53
CA LEU A 39 0.65 15.94 1.38
C LEU A 39 0.26 17.37 1.01
N PRO A 40 0.10 17.68 -0.28
CA PRO A 40 -0.46 18.95 -0.72
C PRO A 40 -1.82 19.22 -0.06
N PRO A 41 -2.14 20.49 0.29
CA PRO A 41 -3.43 20.83 0.93
C PRO A 41 -4.67 20.43 0.13
N ASP A 42 -4.55 20.36 -1.20
CA ASP A 42 -5.57 19.97 -2.16
C ASP A 42 -5.55 18.47 -2.50
N ALA A 43 -4.64 17.70 -1.90
CA ALA A 43 -4.57 16.26 -2.11
C ALA A 43 -5.86 15.59 -1.62
N ARG A 44 -6.41 14.70 -2.45
CA ARG A 44 -7.57 13.89 -2.10
C ARG A 44 -7.16 12.81 -1.11
N ALA A 45 -7.14 13.16 0.17
CA ALA A 45 -6.68 12.31 1.26
C ALA A 45 -7.79 11.96 2.25
N PHE A 46 -7.80 10.70 2.67
CA PHE A 46 -8.69 10.17 3.70
C PHE A 46 -7.86 9.55 4.81
N VAL A 47 -8.27 9.81 6.05
CA VAL A 47 -7.67 9.19 7.23
C VAL A 47 -8.58 8.08 7.71
N ILE A 48 -8.02 6.89 7.87
CA ILE A 48 -8.68 5.75 8.52
C ILE A 48 -8.18 5.65 9.96
N SER A 49 -8.95 4.95 10.78
CA SER A 49 -8.61 4.73 12.17
C SER A 49 -7.24 4.04 12.30
N HIS A 50 -6.39 4.60 13.17
CA HIS A 50 -5.13 3.95 13.51
C HIS A 50 -5.45 2.64 14.26
N ALA A 51 -4.93 1.52 13.74
CA ALA A 51 -5.12 0.20 14.31
C ALA A 51 -3.76 -0.48 14.53
N GLU A 52 -3.40 -0.72 15.78
CA GLU A 52 -2.21 -1.48 16.15
C GLU A 52 -2.61 -2.87 16.64
N ARG A 53 -2.75 -3.82 15.71
CA ARG A 53 -2.97 -5.26 16.02
C ARG A 53 -4.11 -5.52 17.01
N ASP A 54 -5.14 -4.68 17.00
CA ASP A 54 -6.30 -4.76 17.88
C ASP A 54 -7.59 -4.91 17.06
N TRP A 55 -8.73 -4.91 17.76
CA TRP A 55 -10.05 -5.04 17.15
C TRP A 55 -10.35 -3.93 16.13
N ARG A 56 -9.63 -2.79 16.15
CA ARG A 56 -9.77 -1.70 15.20
C ARG A 56 -9.32 -2.09 13.80
N VAL A 57 -8.55 -3.17 13.64
CA VAL A 57 -8.27 -3.74 12.31
C VAL A 57 -9.57 -4.17 11.62
N ALA A 58 -10.56 -4.69 12.36
CA ALA A 58 -11.86 -5.02 11.81
C ALA A 58 -12.68 -3.75 11.46
N TRP A 59 -12.51 -2.68 12.23
CA TRP A 59 -13.10 -1.38 11.90
C TRP A 59 -12.51 -0.79 10.62
N ASN A 60 -11.20 -0.94 10.41
CA ASN A 60 -10.55 -0.52 9.17
C ASN A 60 -11.12 -1.25 7.96
N LEU A 61 -11.58 -2.51 8.08
CA LEU A 61 -12.27 -3.18 6.97
C LEU A 61 -13.55 -2.44 6.57
N VAL A 62 -14.31 -1.92 7.54
CA VAL A 62 -15.54 -1.15 7.27
C VAL A 62 -15.20 0.18 6.61
N GLU A 63 -14.28 0.95 7.19
CA GLU A 63 -13.85 2.25 6.65
C GLU A 63 -13.28 2.10 5.22
N LEU A 64 -12.40 1.13 5.02
CA LEU A 64 -11.81 0.84 3.71
C LEU A 64 -12.86 0.33 2.71
N SER A 65 -13.84 -0.46 3.15
CA SER A 65 -14.93 -0.90 2.26
C SER A 65 -15.78 0.27 1.77
N ALA A 66 -16.13 1.21 2.66
CA ALA A 66 -16.89 2.40 2.31
C ALA A 66 -16.08 3.32 1.39
N LEU A 67 -14.81 3.56 1.72
CA LEU A 67 -13.91 4.40 0.92
C LEU A 67 -13.67 3.81 -0.47
N LEU A 68 -13.29 2.55 -0.58
CA LEU A 68 -13.01 1.92 -1.87
C LEU A 68 -14.29 1.81 -2.73
N SER A 69 -15.46 1.60 -2.12
CA SER A 69 -16.74 1.58 -2.84
C SER A 69 -17.18 2.97 -3.33
N ARG A 70 -16.88 4.03 -2.56
CA ARG A 70 -17.18 5.41 -2.93
C ARG A 70 -16.22 5.92 -4.00
N GLU A 71 -14.93 5.70 -3.79
CA GLU A 71 -13.88 6.23 -4.66
C GLU A 71 -13.74 5.42 -5.94
N ARG A 72 -13.98 4.11 -5.89
CA ARG A 72 -13.88 3.18 -7.02
C ARG A 72 -12.53 3.29 -7.75
N PRO A 73 -11.40 3.06 -7.07
CA PRO A 73 -10.10 3.12 -7.72
C PRO A 73 -9.94 1.96 -8.71
N ASP A 74 -9.20 2.22 -9.78
CA ASP A 74 -8.84 1.22 -10.78
C ASP A 74 -7.72 0.29 -10.28
N VAL A 75 -6.90 0.77 -9.35
CA VAL A 75 -5.80 0.02 -8.74
C VAL A 75 -5.50 0.54 -7.34
N LEU A 76 -5.12 -0.37 -6.45
CA LEU A 76 -4.63 -0.06 -5.11
C LEU A 76 -3.11 -0.27 -5.07
N VAL A 77 -2.36 0.71 -4.57
CA VAL A 77 -0.91 0.66 -4.41
C VAL A 77 -0.54 0.81 -2.93
N SER A 78 0.39 0.01 -2.44
CA SER A 78 0.95 0.16 -1.10
C SER A 78 2.40 -0.31 -1.02
N MET A 79 3.21 0.40 -0.23
CA MET A 79 4.58 0.02 0.16
C MET A 79 4.61 -0.69 1.54
N GLY A 80 3.45 -1.07 2.09
CA GLY A 80 3.35 -1.76 3.39
C GLY A 80 2.71 -0.95 4.50
N ALA A 81 3.19 -1.19 5.73
CA ALA A 81 2.59 -0.77 6.99
C ALA A 81 1.26 -1.46 7.38
N GLY A 82 0.66 -0.99 8.48
CA GLY A 82 -0.59 -1.51 9.07
C GLY A 82 -1.82 -1.54 8.14
N PRO A 83 -2.14 -0.46 7.39
CA PRO A 83 -3.37 -0.42 6.59
C PRO A 83 -3.31 -1.22 5.28
N ALA A 84 -2.12 -1.62 4.81
CA ALA A 84 -1.94 -2.30 3.53
C ALA A 84 -2.73 -3.62 3.44
N VAL A 85 -2.64 -4.46 4.47
CA VAL A 85 -3.28 -5.79 4.48
C VAL A 85 -4.80 -5.70 4.44
N PRO A 86 -5.49 -4.98 5.36
CA PRO A 86 -6.95 -4.88 5.30
C PRO A 86 -7.41 -4.21 3.99
N ALA A 87 -6.68 -3.21 3.49
CA ALA A 87 -7.05 -2.55 2.23
C ALA A 87 -6.93 -3.50 1.03
N ALA A 88 -5.88 -4.33 1.00
CA ALA A 88 -5.70 -5.34 -0.03
C ALA A 88 -6.76 -6.44 0.03
N VAL A 89 -7.20 -6.86 1.22
CA VAL A 89 -8.32 -7.82 1.36
C VAL A 89 -9.58 -7.25 0.73
N ILE A 90 -9.97 -6.02 1.08
CA ILE A 90 -11.17 -5.37 0.55
C ILE A 90 -11.04 -5.15 -0.96
N ALA A 91 -9.90 -4.66 -1.44
CA ALA A 91 -9.65 -4.46 -2.87
C ALA A 91 -9.81 -5.77 -3.66
N ARG A 92 -9.25 -6.88 -3.16
CA ARG A 92 -9.38 -8.19 -3.80
C ARG A 92 -10.81 -8.71 -3.85
N LEU A 93 -11.60 -8.48 -2.80
CA LEU A 93 -13.03 -8.81 -2.79
C LEU A 93 -13.83 -7.95 -3.78
N ALA A 94 -13.42 -6.70 -3.98
CA ALA A 94 -14.02 -5.76 -4.93
C ALA A 94 -13.51 -5.94 -6.38
N GLY A 95 -12.62 -6.90 -6.65
CA GLY A 95 -12.01 -7.10 -7.97
C GLY A 95 -11.00 -6.02 -8.38
N ILE A 96 -10.56 -5.17 -7.43
CA ILE A 96 -9.58 -4.12 -7.65
C ILE A 96 -8.18 -4.75 -7.61
N PRO A 97 -7.35 -4.60 -8.66
CA PRO A 97 -5.99 -5.11 -8.66
C PRO A 97 -5.14 -4.41 -7.59
N VAL A 98 -4.32 -5.19 -6.90
CA VAL A 98 -3.44 -4.71 -5.84
C VAL A 98 -1.99 -4.77 -6.30
N LEU A 99 -1.33 -3.62 -6.28
CA LEU A 99 0.09 -3.46 -6.50
C LEU A 99 0.78 -3.27 -5.16
N TYR A 100 1.69 -4.18 -4.83
CA TYR A 100 2.48 -4.11 -3.61
C TYR A 100 3.96 -4.02 -3.95
N VAL A 101 4.67 -3.17 -3.22
CA VAL A 101 6.12 -3.08 -3.28
C VAL A 101 6.63 -3.31 -1.86
N GLU A 102 7.57 -4.23 -1.71
CA GLU A 102 8.23 -4.44 -0.42
C GLU A 102 9.05 -3.18 -0.07
N PRO A 103 8.93 -2.67 1.17
CA PRO A 103 9.63 -1.46 1.59
C PRO A 103 11.15 -1.62 1.48
N SER A 104 11.84 -0.52 1.23
CA SER A 104 13.30 -0.50 1.01
C SER A 104 14.08 -1.02 2.22
N SER A 105 13.54 -0.86 3.43
CA SER A 105 14.10 -1.38 4.68
C SER A 105 14.20 -2.92 4.74
N ALA A 106 13.44 -3.65 3.91
CA ALA A 106 13.43 -5.10 3.88
C ALA A 106 14.59 -5.65 3.03
N VAL A 107 15.82 -5.66 3.55
CA VAL A 107 17.00 -6.08 2.75
C VAL A 107 17.18 -7.60 2.72
N MET A 108 17.06 -8.24 3.89
CA MET A 108 17.41 -9.65 4.08
C MET A 108 16.21 -10.56 4.27
N ALA A 109 15.07 -10.02 4.71
CA ALA A 109 13.83 -10.78 4.87
C ALA A 109 12.58 -9.96 4.59
N LEU A 110 11.54 -10.63 4.11
CA LEU A 110 10.23 -10.01 3.88
C LEU A 110 9.65 -9.52 5.21
N THR A 111 9.00 -8.37 5.19
CA THR A 111 8.22 -7.90 6.33
C THR A 111 7.04 -8.84 6.60
N LEU A 112 6.46 -8.75 7.81
CA LEU A 112 5.23 -9.50 8.11
C LEU A 112 4.11 -9.12 7.12
N THR A 113 3.97 -7.83 6.81
CA THR A 113 3.04 -7.33 5.79
C THR A 113 3.35 -7.94 4.43
N GLY A 114 4.60 -7.91 3.97
CA GLY A 114 5.03 -8.52 2.71
C GLY A 114 4.66 -10.00 2.59
N ARG A 115 4.92 -10.79 3.64
CA ARG A 115 4.54 -12.21 3.69
C ARG A 115 3.03 -12.44 3.51
N LEU A 116 2.19 -11.55 4.07
CA LEU A 116 0.74 -11.60 3.90
C LEU A 116 0.33 -11.14 2.49
N MET A 117 0.96 -10.07 2.00
CA MET A 117 0.73 -9.50 0.68
C MET A 117 1.07 -10.46 -0.45
N ARG A 118 1.92 -11.47 -0.23
CA ARG A 118 2.16 -12.55 -1.21
C ARG A 118 0.88 -13.15 -1.81
N ARG A 119 -0.18 -13.32 -1.01
CA ARG A 119 -1.45 -13.90 -1.48
C ARG A 119 -2.46 -12.84 -1.93
N LEU A 120 -2.28 -11.60 -1.48
CA LEU A 120 -3.24 -10.52 -1.68
C LEU A 120 -2.88 -9.62 -2.87
N ALA A 121 -1.59 -9.40 -3.11
CA ALA A 121 -1.11 -8.60 -4.22
C ALA A 121 -1.36 -9.29 -5.56
N THR A 122 -1.91 -8.55 -6.51
CA THR A 122 -1.98 -8.94 -7.92
C THR A 122 -0.62 -8.80 -8.58
N ARG A 123 0.14 -7.75 -8.22
CA ARG A 123 1.55 -7.56 -8.61
C ARG A 123 2.37 -7.25 -7.38
N TYR A 124 3.52 -7.90 -7.26
CA TYR A 124 4.40 -7.75 -6.11
C TYR A 124 5.82 -7.46 -6.58
N TYR A 125 6.39 -6.41 -6.01
CA TYR A 125 7.73 -5.96 -6.33
C TYR A 125 8.65 -6.03 -5.13
N VAL A 126 9.91 -6.37 -5.38
CA VAL A 126 10.98 -6.34 -4.37
C VAL A 126 12.14 -5.51 -4.90
N GLN A 127 12.72 -4.71 -4.01
CA GLN A 127 13.81 -3.80 -4.35
C GLN A 127 15.19 -4.45 -4.24
N TRP A 128 15.30 -5.54 -3.48
CA TRP A 128 16.55 -6.25 -3.25
C TRP A 128 16.59 -7.59 -3.97
N ARG A 129 17.71 -7.85 -4.66
CA ARG A 129 17.93 -9.10 -5.37
C ARG A 129 18.00 -10.29 -4.40
N SER A 130 18.62 -10.09 -3.24
CA SER A 130 18.67 -11.06 -2.14
C SER A 130 17.28 -11.57 -1.77
N LEU A 131 16.30 -10.67 -1.58
CA LEU A 131 14.93 -11.05 -1.28
C LEU A 131 14.30 -11.87 -2.40
N ARG A 132 14.46 -11.42 -3.65
CA ARG A 132 13.89 -12.13 -4.81
C ARG A 132 14.45 -13.55 -4.90
N ASP A 133 15.76 -13.70 -4.73
CA ASP A 133 16.44 -14.98 -4.93
C ASP A 133 16.21 -15.95 -3.76
N THR A 134 15.97 -15.46 -2.54
CA THR A 134 15.88 -16.31 -1.34
C THR A 134 14.46 -16.52 -0.80
N GLN A 135 13.60 -15.50 -0.82
CA GLN A 135 12.30 -15.53 -0.12
C GLN A 135 11.10 -15.25 -1.02
N ALA A 136 11.30 -14.51 -2.12
CA ALA A 136 10.24 -14.09 -3.02
C ALA A 136 10.57 -14.34 -4.51
N PRO A 137 10.84 -15.60 -4.92
CA PRO A 137 11.19 -15.91 -6.33
C PRO A 137 10.05 -15.61 -7.31
N TRP A 138 8.82 -15.50 -6.81
CA TRP A 138 7.62 -15.14 -7.57
C TRP A 138 7.43 -13.61 -7.69
N ALA A 139 8.12 -12.81 -6.89
CA ALA A 139 8.03 -11.36 -6.94
C ALA A 139 8.91 -10.80 -8.06
N ARG A 140 8.51 -9.66 -8.62
CA ARG A 140 9.28 -8.98 -9.65
C ARG A 140 10.35 -8.09 -9.01
N PHE A 141 11.60 -8.37 -9.33
CA PHE A 141 12.71 -7.51 -8.94
C PHE A 141 12.72 -6.22 -9.78
N VAL A 142 12.83 -5.08 -9.12
CA VAL A 142 12.83 -3.75 -9.77
C VAL A 142 14.07 -2.91 -9.46
N GLY A 143 14.93 -3.36 -8.54
CA GLY A 143 16.04 -2.55 -8.03
C GLY A 143 15.59 -1.51 -7.00
N GLY A 144 16.52 -0.68 -6.53
CA GLY A 144 16.19 0.45 -5.65
C GLY A 144 15.30 1.42 -6.41
N LEU A 145 14.09 1.65 -5.90
CA LEU A 145 13.16 2.64 -6.43
C LEU A 145 13.35 4.02 -5.77
N LEU A 146 14.26 4.09 -4.79
CA LEU A 146 14.58 5.22 -3.91
C LEU A 146 16.11 5.33 -3.80
#